data_AF-V3ZUB9-F1
#
_entry.id   AF-V3ZUB9-F1
#
_cell.length_a   1.000
_cell.length_b   1.000
_cell.length_c   1.000
_cell.angle_alpha   90.00
_cell.angle_beta   90.00
_cell.angle_gamma   90.00
#
_symmetry.space_group_name_H-M   'P 1'
#
loop_
_entity.id
_entity.type
_entity.pdbx_description
1 polymer ?
#
loop_
_entity_poly.entity_id
_entity_poly.type
_entity_poly.pdbx_seq_one_letter_code
_entity_poly.pdbx_strand_id
1 'polypeptide(L)' 'NIAGGCGAMFQINVESEVFRGKRIIQQHKLVTQALEEEIKDMHGLQITTRVPPVK' A
#
# COMPACT_ATOMS: atom_id res chain seq x y z
N ASN A 1 -24.95 -5.97 -19.78
CA ASN A 1 -25.08 -6.33 -18.36
C ASN A 1 -24.10 -5.52 -17.54
N ILE A 2 -24.63 -4.83 -16.54
CA ILE A 2 -24.02 -3.76 -15.75
C ILE A 2 -23.06 -4.35 -14.71
N ALA A 3 -21.84 -3.79 -14.68
CA ALA A 3 -20.83 -3.80 -13.61
C ALA A 3 -20.74 -5.07 -12.76
N GLY A 4 -19.91 -6.02 -13.19
CA GLY A 4 -19.28 -6.96 -12.26
C GLY A 4 -18.36 -6.18 -11.34
N GLY A 5 -18.89 -5.66 -10.22
CA GLY A 5 -18.12 -5.13 -9.11
C GLY A 5 -17.35 -6.26 -8.42
N CYS A 6 -16.34 -6.80 -9.09
CA CYS A 6 -15.45 -7.78 -8.49
C CYS A 6 -14.45 -6.98 -7.65
N GLY A 7 -14.77 -6.77 -6.37
CA GLY A 7 -13.92 -6.12 -5.39
C GLY A 7 -12.67 -6.95 -5.11
N ALA A 8 -11.77 -7.04 -6.09
CA ALA A 8 -10.47 -7.66 -5.92
C ALA A 8 -9.71 -6.86 -4.85
N MET A 9 -9.43 -7.51 -3.73
CA MET A 9 -8.58 -6.97 -2.67
C MET A 9 -7.13 -7.15 -3.10
N PHE A 10 -6.41 -6.05 -3.24
CA PHE A 10 -5.00 -6.09 -3.56
C PHE A 10 -4.17 -5.95 -2.29
N GLN A 11 -3.19 -6.83 -2.13
CA GLN A 11 -2.26 -6.77 -1.01
C GLN A 11 -0.91 -6.25 -1.47
N ILE A 12 -0.48 -5.13 -0.89
CA ILE A 12 0.77 -4.46 -1.20
C ILE A 12 1.69 -4.65 0.01
N ASN A 13 2.83 -5.31 -0.20
CA ASN A 13 3.86 -5.47 0.81
C ASN A 13 5.08 -4.63 0.41
N VAL A 14 5.43 -3.63 1.20
CA VAL A 14 6.58 -2.74 0.93
C VAL A 14 7.59 -2.83 2.06
N GLU A 15 8.83 -3.13 1.72
CA GLU A 15 9.95 -3.13 2.65
C GLU A 15 10.94 -2.03 2.28
N SER A 16 11.23 -1.11 3.20
CA SER A 16 12.12 0.01 2.92
C SER A 16 12.74 0.62 4.18
N GLU A 17 14.01 1.03 4.07
CA GLU A 17 14.73 1.82 5.07
C GLU A 17 14.01 3.14 5.38
N VAL A 18 13.28 3.72 4.42
CA VAL A 18 12.57 5.01 4.60
C VAL A 18 11.51 4.96 5.70
N PHE A 19 11.05 3.76 6.07
CA PHE A 19 10.07 3.56 7.12
C PHE A 19 10.68 3.57 8.53
N ARG A 20 12.01 3.52 8.66
CA ARG A 20 12.71 3.53 9.95
C ARG A 20 12.38 4.81 10.72
N GLY A 21 11.87 4.65 11.94
CA GLY A 21 11.45 5.77 12.80
C GLY A 21 10.13 6.46 12.41
N LYS A 22 9.45 6.03 11.35
CA LYS A 22 8.12 6.55 10.98
C LYS A 22 7.00 5.74 11.61
N ARG A 23 5.90 6.39 12.00
CA ARG A 23 4.68 5.68 12.45
C ARG A 23 4.02 4.97 11.27
N ILE A 24 3.31 3.86 11.53
CA ILE A 24 2.59 3.08 10.50
C ILE A 24 1.74 3.96 9.58
N ILE A 25 1.00 4.93 10.13
CA ILE A 25 0.17 5.83 9.31
C ILE A 25 0.99 6.69 8.34
N GLN A 26 2.21 7.09 8.70
CA GLN A 26 3.11 7.83 7.81
C GLN A 26 3.69 6.92 6.74
N GLN A 27 4.00 5.66 7.09
CA GLN A 27 4.47 4.66 6.12
C GLN A 27 3.39 4.38 5.07
N HIS A 28 2.14 4.15 5.49
CA HIS A 28 1.02 3.96 4.57
C HIS A 28 0.78 5.18 3.69
N LYS A 29 0.82 6.40 4.23
CA LYS A 29 0.70 7.62 3.42
C LYS A 29 1.77 7.69 2.32
N LEU A 30 3.02 7.36 2.64
CA LEU A 30 4.09 7.34 1.65
C LEU A 30 3.82 6.32 0.54
N VAL A 31 3.35 5.12 0.89
CA VAL A 31 3.00 4.09 -0.09
C VAL A 31 1.79 4.50 -0.93
N THR A 32 0.74 5.04 -0.31
CA THR A 32 -0.46 5.51 -1.01
C THR A 32 -0.13 6.65 -1.97
N GLN A 33 0.72 7.60 -1.58
CA GLN A 33 1.17 8.69 -2.47
C GLN A 33 2.00 8.17 -3.64
N ALA A 34 2.89 7.20 -3.39
CA ALA A 34 3.73 6.61 -4.43
C ALA A 34 2.93 5.76 -5.44
N LEU A 35 1.74 5.30 -5.06
CA LEU A 35 0.88 4.43 -5.86
C LEU A 35 -0.44 5.12 -6.23
N GLU A 36 -0.54 6.44 -6.05
CA GLU A 36 -1.81 7.17 -6.18
C GLU A 36 -2.42 7.02 -7.57
N GLU A 37 -1.59 6.94 -8.61
CA GLU A 37 -2.06 6.78 -9.98
C GLU A 37 -2.55 5.36 -10.26
N GLU A 38 -1.90 4.36 -9.69
CA GLU A 38 -2.17 2.94 -9.86
C GLU A 38 -3.38 2.47 -9.04
N ILE A 39 -3.64 3.08 -7.89
CA ILE A 39 -4.74 2.67 -6.98
C ILE A 39 -6.09 3.31 -7.29
N LYS A 40 -6.17 4.26 -8.24
CA LYS A 40 -7.42 4.97 -8.60
C LYS A 40 -8.55 4.04 -9.01
N ASP A 41 -8.23 2.92 -9.65
CA ASP A 41 -9.21 1.96 -10.16
C ASP A 41 -9.39 0.73 -9.23
N MET A 42 -8.69 0.69 -8.08
CA MET A 42 -8.69 -0.44 -7.15
C MET A 42 -9.77 -0.27 -6.07
N HIS A 43 -10.67 -1.25 -5.95
CA HIS A 43 -11.81 -1.18 -5.01
C HIS A 43 -11.40 -1.43 -3.55
N GLY A 44 -10.34 -2.21 -3.31
CA GLY A 44 -9.85 -2.52 -1.97
C GLY A 44 -8.36 -2.80 -1.95
N LEU A 45 -7.65 -2.15 -1.03
CA LEU A 45 -6.20 -2.24 -0.88
C LEU A 45 -5.81 -2.49 0.57
N GLN A 46 -4.90 -3.43 0.79
CA GLN A 46 -4.29 -3.71 2.07
C GLN A 46 -2.79 -3.48 1.96
N ILE A 47 -2.29 -2.44 2.64
CA ILE A 47 -0.88 -2.09 2.65
C ILE A 47 -0.23 -2.65 3.91
N THR A 48 0.86 -3.38 3.73
CA THR A 48 1.75 -3.80 4.83
C THR A 48 3.13 -3.20 4.58
N THR A 49 3.64 -2.46 5.56
CA THR A 49 4.96 -1.84 5.49
C THR A 49 5.90 -2.46 6.51
N ARG A 50 7.15 -2.69 6.13
CA ARG A 50 8.19 -3.28 6.99
C ARG A 50 9.52 -2.55 6.83
N VAL A 51 10.27 -2.45 7.93
CA VAL A 51 11.64 -1.96 7.90
C VAL A 51 12.56 -3.17 7.75
N PRO A 52 13.51 -3.16 6.80
CA PRO A 52 14.44 -4.27 6.64
C PRO A 52 15.31 -4.46 7.88
N PRO A 53 15.61 -5.72 8.26
CA PRO A 53 16.54 -5.99 9.35
C PRO A 53 17.93 -5.47 8.97
N VAL A 54 18.60 -4.83 9.92
CA VAL A 54 20.00 -4.45 9.76
C VAL A 54 20.82 -5.74 9.78
N LYS A 55 21.60 -5.98 8.72
CA LYS A 55 22.52 -7.12 8.64
C LYS A 55 23.69 -6.97 9.59
#